data_AF-A0A645HMA0-F1
#
_entry.id   AF-A0A645HMA0-F1
#
_cell.length_a   1.000
_cell.length_b   1.000
_cell.length_c   1.000
_cell.angle_alpha   90.00
_cell.angle_beta   90.00
_cell.angle_gamma   90.00
#
_symmetry.space_group_name_H-M   'P 1'
#
loop_
_entity.id
_entity.type
_entity.pdbx_description
1 polymer ?
#
loop_
_entity_poly.entity_id
_entity_poly.type
_entity_poly.pdbx_seq_one_letter_code
_entity_poly.pdbx_strand_id
1 'polypeptide(L)'
;MDSIVIRLDILEKPRVQVKDEKLFFSIIRQSFNMRRKTLSNAMKNVGLDKETLKEAFEKANIDSGRRGETLSIEEFANLANTVSELK
;
A
#
# COMPACT_ATOMS: atom_id res chain seq x y z
N MET A 1 -26.17 16.09 13.11
CA MET A 1 -25.66 15.38 11.94
C MET A 1 -25.58 16.42 10.85
N ASP A 2 -24.39 16.71 10.36
CA ASP A 2 -24.18 17.85 9.48
C ASP A 2 -24.01 17.35 8.05
N SER A 3 -24.55 18.09 7.08
CA SER A 3 -24.41 17.76 5.66
C SER A 3 -23.23 18.51 5.06
N ILE A 4 -22.43 17.82 4.22
CA ILE A 4 -21.32 18.42 3.49
C ILE A 4 -21.42 18.06 2.01
N VAL A 5 -21.04 19.00 1.14
CA VAL A 5 -20.96 18.79 -0.32
C VAL A 5 -19.50 18.62 -0.69
N ILE A 6 -19.17 17.53 -1.39
CA ILE A 6 -17.82 17.24 -1.88
C ILE A 6 -17.88 17.17 -3.41
N ARG A 7 -16.98 17.90 -4.07
CA ARG A 7 -16.73 17.78 -5.51
C ARG A 7 -15.41 17.05 -5.73
N LEU A 8 -15.42 16.04 -6.59
CA LEU A 8 -14.23 15.30 -7.01
C LEU A 8 -13.98 15.62 -8.49
N ASP A 9 -12.84 16.22 -8.78
CA ASP A 9 -12.41 16.43 -10.17
C ASP A 9 -11.57 15.24 -10.64
N ILE A 10 -11.90 14.71 -11.82
CA ILE A 10 -11.21 13.57 -12.41
C ILE A 10 -9.86 14.08 -12.94
N LEU A 11 -8.78 13.43 -12.50
CA LEU A 11 -7.44 13.72 -13.00
C LEU A 11 -7.27 13.13 -14.41
N GLU A 12 -6.55 13.83 -15.29
CA GLU A 12 -6.22 13.32 -16.63
C GLU A 12 -5.35 12.05 -16.59
N LYS A 13 -4.54 11.91 -15.54
CA LYS A 13 -3.69 10.75 -15.28
C LYS A 13 -3.75 10.35 -13.81
N PRO A 14 -3.59 9.05 -13.49
CA PRO A 14 -3.47 8.60 -12.10
C PRO A 14 -2.32 9.31 -11.38
N ARG A 15 -2.48 9.58 -10.08
CA ARG A 15 -1.42 10.19 -9.26
C ARG A 15 -0.16 9.33 -9.19
N VAL A 16 -0.32 8.02 -9.31
CA VAL A 16 0.76 7.04 -9.26
C VAL A 16 0.57 6.00 -10.37
N GLN A 17 1.66 5.55 -10.96
CA GLN A 17 1.65 4.43 -11.91
C GLN A 17 2.04 3.16 -11.17
N VAL A 18 1.21 2.12 -11.32
CA VAL A 18 1.44 0.80 -10.72
C VAL A 18 1.39 -0.27 -11.80
N LYS A 19 2.23 -1.30 -11.65
CA LYS A 19 2.30 -2.45 -12.57
C LYS A 19 1.08 -3.36 -12.45
N ASP A 20 0.58 -3.52 -11.23
CA ASP A 20 -0.61 -4.31 -10.93
C ASP A 20 -1.53 -3.53 -9.98
N GLU A 21 -2.61 -2.96 -10.52
CA GLU A 21 -3.62 -2.24 -9.74
C GLU A 21 -4.32 -3.13 -8.71
N LYS A 22 -4.57 -4.41 -9.03
CA LYS A 22 -5.25 -5.33 -8.08
C LYS A 22 -4.36 -5.60 -6.88
N LEU A 23 -3.08 -5.79 -7.11
CA LEU A 23 -2.08 -5.94 -6.04
C LEU A 23 -1.98 -4.66 -5.21
N PHE A 24 -1.91 -3.49 -5.85
CA PHE A 24 -1.87 -2.20 -5.17
C PHE A 24 -3.09 -1.98 -4.25
N PHE A 25 -4.31 -2.20 -4.74
CA PHE A 25 -5.51 -2.10 -3.93
C PHE A 25 -5.58 -3.16 -2.82
N SER A 26 -5.08 -4.37 -3.07
CA SER A 26 -4.98 -5.42 -2.04
C SER A 26 -4.04 -4.99 -0.90
N ILE A 27 -2.85 -4.47 -1.25
CA ILE A 27 -1.85 -3.93 -0.33
C ILE A 27 -2.43 -2.79 0.52
N ILE A 28 -3.10 -1.82 -0.10
CA ILE A 28 -3.76 -0.73 0.62
C ILE A 28 -4.82 -1.32 1.56
N ARG A 29 -5.71 -2.17 1.04
CA ARG A 29 -6.80 -2.76 1.83
C ARG A 29 -6.27 -3.48 3.06
N GLN A 30 -5.25 -4.32 2.93
CA GLN A 30 -4.66 -5.04 4.07
C GLN A 30 -4.01 -4.09 5.08
N SER A 31 -3.32 -3.06 4.59
CA SER A 31 -2.66 -2.05 5.42
C SER A 31 -3.66 -1.27 6.29
N PHE A 32 -4.87 -1.00 5.79
CA PHE A 32 -5.94 -0.33 6.53
C PHE A 32 -6.83 -1.29 7.35
N ASN A 33 -6.89 -2.58 6.99
CA ASN A 33 -7.72 -3.57 7.69
C ASN A 33 -7.22 -3.83 9.12
N MET A 34 -5.91 -3.64 9.37
CA MET A 34 -5.31 -3.82 10.70
C MET A 34 -4.80 -2.50 11.29
N ARG A 35 -5.71 -1.54 11.56
CA ARG A 35 -5.44 -0.17 12.05
C ARG A 35 -4.42 -0.03 13.21
N ARG A 36 -4.20 -1.07 14.02
CA ARG A 36 -3.27 -1.03 15.17
C ARG A 36 -2.04 -1.93 15.03
N LYS A 37 -1.83 -2.56 13.87
CA LYS A 37 -0.70 -3.46 13.61
C LYS A 37 0.30 -2.80 12.66
N THR A 38 1.55 -3.21 12.77
CA THR A 38 2.64 -2.80 11.88
C THR A 38 2.40 -3.35 10.46
N LEU A 39 2.93 -2.67 9.44
CA LEU A 39 2.84 -3.09 8.04
C LEU A 39 3.32 -4.53 7.82
N SER A 40 4.40 -4.94 8.48
CA SER A 40 4.89 -6.32 8.45
C SER A 40 3.81 -7.35 8.85
N ASN A 41 2.94 -7.00 9.81
CA ASN A 41 1.86 -7.88 10.22
C ASN A 41 0.64 -7.80 9.30
N ALA A 42 0.32 -6.61 8.79
CA ALA A 42 -0.79 -6.42 7.86
C ALA A 42 -0.58 -7.21 6.55
N MET A 43 0.66 -7.26 6.06
CA MET A 43 1.00 -7.90 4.80
C MET A 43 1.18 -9.42 4.85
N LYS A 44 1.17 -10.04 6.04
CA LYS A 44 1.22 -11.52 6.15
C LYS A 44 0.09 -12.22 5.40
N ASN A 45 -1.06 -11.56 5.29
CA ASN A 45 -2.24 -12.11 4.62
C ASN A 45 -2.22 -11.92 3.09
N VAL A 46 -1.19 -11.26 2.54
CA VAL A 46 -1.04 -11.07 1.08
C VAL A 46 -0.51 -12.35 0.39
N GLY A 47 -0.08 -13.35 1.17
CA GLY A 47 0.40 -14.63 0.64
C GLY A 47 1.84 -14.59 0.13
N LEU A 48 2.61 -13.59 0.55
CA LEU A 48 4.05 -13.49 0.30
C LEU A 48 4.82 -14.09 1.47
N ASP A 49 5.97 -14.66 1.16
CA ASP A 49 6.92 -15.08 2.18
C ASP A 49 7.52 -13.86 2.91
N LYS A 50 7.99 -14.09 4.14
CA LYS A 50 8.53 -13.01 4.97
C LYS A 50 9.80 -12.39 4.40
N GLU A 51 10.59 -13.14 3.66
CA GLU A 51 11.86 -12.68 3.11
C GLU A 51 11.60 -11.71 1.94
N THR A 52 10.77 -12.11 0.98
CA THR A 52 10.28 -11.25 -0.10
C THR A 52 9.61 -9.99 0.43
N LEU A 53 8.82 -10.11 1.50
CA LEU A 53 8.17 -8.94 2.09
C LEU A 53 9.18 -7.97 2.71
N LYS A 54 10.21 -8.49 3.40
CA LYS A 54 11.27 -7.67 3.98
C LYS A 54 12.09 -6.98 2.88
N GLU A 55 12.46 -7.72 1.84
CA GLU A 55 13.15 -7.18 0.68
C GLU A 55 12.30 -6.12 -0.03
N ALA A 56 10.99 -6.34 -0.16
CA ALA A 56 10.08 -5.36 -0.74
C ALA A 56 10.02 -4.06 0.07
N PHE A 57 9.95 -4.14 1.41
CA PHE A 57 9.98 -2.97 2.27
C PHE A 57 11.32 -2.21 2.18
N GLU A 58 12.44 -2.94 2.14
CA GLU A 58 13.77 -2.37 2.01
C GLU A 58 13.96 -1.65 0.67
N LYS A 59 13.60 -2.31 -0.44
CA LYS A 59 13.63 -1.73 -1.79
C LYS A 59 12.66 -0.56 -1.96
N ALA A 60 11.49 -0.60 -1.33
CA ALA A 60 10.54 0.51 -1.35
C ALA A 60 10.90 1.63 -0.36
N ASN A 61 11.98 1.49 0.41
CA ASN A 61 12.42 2.43 1.46
C ASN A 61 11.32 2.73 2.50
N ILE A 62 10.59 1.69 2.91
CA ILE A 62 9.49 1.76 3.87
C ILE A 62 9.88 1.03 5.15
N ASP A 63 9.74 1.72 6.29
CA ASP A 63 9.87 1.06 7.58
C ASP A 63 8.68 0.13 7.83
N SER A 64 8.96 -1.17 7.91
CA SER A 64 8.00 -2.24 8.18
C SER A 64 7.29 -2.13 9.55
N GLY A 65 7.83 -1.32 10.47
CA GLY A 65 7.25 -0.97 11.77
C GLY A 65 6.18 0.12 11.71
N ARG A 66 6.10 0.88 10.61
CA ARG A 66 5.07 1.91 10.42
C ARG A 66 3.68 1.30 10.32
N ARG A 67 2.67 2.13 10.57
CA ARG A 67 1.27 1.79 10.35
C ARG A 67 0.87 2.14 8.93
N GLY A 68 -0.05 1.37 8.35
CA GLY A 68 -0.54 1.60 6.98
C GLY A 68 -1.10 3.01 6.76
N GLU A 69 -1.74 3.59 7.77
CA GLU A 69 -2.30 4.95 7.72
C GLU A 69 -1.25 6.07 7.60
N THR A 70 0.03 5.77 7.89
CA THR A 70 1.12 6.75 7.79
C THR A 70 1.76 6.77 6.41
N LEU A 71 1.38 5.89 5.49
CA LEU A 71 1.95 5.80 4.16
C LEU A 71 1.19 6.71 3.18
N SER A 72 1.97 7.38 2.34
CA SER A 72 1.52 8.11 1.16
C SER A 72 1.12 7.15 0.03
N ILE A 73 0.38 7.69 -0.96
CA ILE A 73 -0.04 6.91 -2.12
C ILE A 73 1.16 6.49 -2.99
N GLU A 74 2.20 7.33 -3.03
CA GLU A 74 3.47 7.09 -3.69
C GLU A 74 4.25 5.94 -3.03
N GLU A 75 4.31 5.91 -1.69
CA GLU A 75 4.91 4.80 -0.94
C GLU A 75 4.17 3.48 -1.22
N PHE A 76 2.84 3.49 -1.23
CA PHE A 76 2.07 2.29 -1.59
C PHE A 76 2.32 1.83 -3.03
N ALA A 77 2.47 2.77 -3.96
CA ALA A 77 2.73 2.44 -5.37
C ALA A 77 4.10 1.80 -5.53
N ASN A 78 5.13 2.36 -4.90
CA ASN A 78 6.47 1.78 -4.88
C ASN A 78 6.47 0.37 -4.28
N LEU A 79 5.81 0.19 -3.12
CA LEU A 79 5.69 -1.12 -2.50
C LEU A 79 5.00 -2.14 -3.43
N ALA A 80 3.89 -1.77 -4.04
CA ALA A 80 3.17 -2.65 -4.95
C ALA A 80 4.00 -3.01 -6.20
N ASN A 81 4.73 -2.05 -6.75
CA ASN A 81 5.61 -2.28 -7.90
C ASN A 81 6.77 -3.22 -7.56
N THR A 82 7.42 -3.01 -6.41
CA THR A 82 8.50 -3.88 -5.95
C THR A 82 7.99 -5.29 -5.65
N VAL A 83 6.84 -5.43 -4.99
CA VAL A 83 6.22 -6.75 -4.76
C VAL A 83 5.87 -7.42 -6.08
N SER A 84 5.38 -6.68 -7.08
CA SER A 84 5.07 -7.22 -8.40
C SER A 84 6.32 -7.68 -9.17
N GLU A 85 7.50 -7.16 -8.86
CA GLU A 85 8.77 -7.56 -9.49
C GLU A 85 9.41 -8.79 -8.82
N LEU A 86 9.16 -8.97 -7.52
CA LEU A 86 9.68 -10.08 -6.72
C LEU A 86 8.80 -11.34 -6.78
N LYS A 87 7.59 -11.21 -7.32
CA LYS A 87 6.60 -12.28 -7.48
C LYS A 87 6.76 -12.98 -8.83
#